data_AF-A0A4C1UCK9-F1
#
_entry.id   AF-A0A4C1UCK9-F1
#
_cell.length_a   1.000
_cell.length_b   1.000
_cell.length_c   1.000
_cell.angle_alpha   90.00
_cell.angle_beta   90.00
_cell.angle_gamma   90.00
#
_symmetry.space_group_name_H-M   'P 1'
#
loop_
_entity.id
_entity.type
_entity.pdbx_description
1 polymer ?
#
loop_
_entity_poly.entity_id
_entity_poly.type
_entity_poly.pdbx_seq_one_letter_code
_entity_poly.pdbx_strand_id
1 'polypeptide(L)'
;MSSGSYIVNVPKLKGRENYDDWAFAARNFLVLEGIDIDAIPKDFSETEDKKAKAKLVMTIDPKLYVHIKNETKVVSLWKKLQMLFDDSGFTRKISLLRTLISIRLDNCETMTSYVSQMLETAQRLKGTGFEINEEWIGSLFLAGLPEKFAPMIMAIEHSGIAINSASSKRNCLT
;
A
#
# COMPACT_ATOMS: atom_id res chain seq x y z
N MET A 1 9.86 36.45 -14.45
CA MET A 1 9.88 35.77 -13.13
C MET A 1 10.57 34.45 -13.34
N SER A 2 11.76 34.26 -12.76
CA SER A 2 12.59 33.08 -13.02
C SER A 2 11.93 31.86 -12.39
N SER A 3 11.43 30.94 -13.21
CA SER A 3 10.93 29.65 -12.75
C SER A 3 12.11 28.89 -12.15
N GLY A 4 12.16 28.81 -10.82
CA GLY A 4 13.16 27.99 -10.13
C GLY A 4 13.14 26.59 -10.72
N SER A 5 14.28 26.16 -11.25
CA SER A 5 14.44 24.80 -11.78
C SER A 5 14.48 23.85 -10.58
N TYR A 6 13.30 23.48 -10.09
CA TYR A 6 13.18 22.37 -9.16
C TYR A 6 13.65 21.13 -9.91
N ILE A 7 14.71 20.48 -9.43
CA ILE A 7 15.08 19.16 -9.92
C ILE A 7 13.98 18.21 -9.46
N VAL A 8 12.95 18.04 -10.27
CA VAL A 8 11.90 17.07 -9.99
C VAL A 8 12.50 15.68 -10.20
N ASN A 9 12.86 15.03 -9.12
CA ASN A 9 13.37 13.66 -9.16
C ASN A 9 12.19 12.67 -9.08
N VAL A 10 11.47 12.50 -10.19
CA VAL A 10 10.52 11.40 -10.32
C VAL A 10 11.31 10.14 -10.66
N PRO A 11 11.26 9.07 -9.85
CA PRO A 11 11.92 7.82 -10.19
C PRO A 11 11.35 7.28 -11.50
N LYS A 12 12.13 6.49 -12.25
CA LYS A 12 11.59 5.83 -13.44
C LYS A 12 10.64 4.71 -13.04
N LEU A 13 9.46 4.62 -13.66
CA LEU A 13 8.58 3.45 -13.51
C LEU A 13 9.28 2.22 -14.09
N LYS A 14 9.51 1.20 -13.25
CA LYS A 14 10.15 -0.06 -13.63
C LYS A 14 9.14 -1.21 -13.73
N GLY A 15 7.92 -1.00 -13.24
CA GLY A 15 6.83 -1.96 -13.29
C GLY A 15 6.09 -1.99 -11.95
N ARG A 16 5.53 -3.14 -11.59
CA ARG A 16 4.77 -3.33 -10.34
C ARG A 16 5.59 -3.03 -9.09
N GLU A 17 6.89 -3.30 -9.12
CA GLU A 17 7.80 -3.19 -7.97
C GLU A 17 7.89 -1.79 -7.35
N ASN A 18 7.68 -0.74 -8.16
CA ASN A 18 7.78 0.64 -7.70
C ASN A 18 6.58 1.49 -8.15
N TYR A 19 5.49 0.85 -8.56
CA TYR A 19 4.33 1.54 -9.13
C TYR A 19 3.71 2.53 -8.14
N ASP A 20 3.52 2.14 -6.87
CA ASP A 20 2.89 2.99 -5.86
C ASP A 20 3.67 4.29 -5.63
N ASP A 21 4.97 4.17 -5.36
CA ASP A 21 5.85 5.32 -5.11
C ASP A 21 6.00 6.19 -6.36
N TRP A 22 6.12 5.54 -7.53
CA TRP A 22 6.16 6.25 -8.82
C TRP A 22 4.86 7.00 -9.08
N ALA A 23 3.70 6.36 -8.88
CA ALA A 23 2.40 6.97 -9.15
C ALA A 23 2.14 8.15 -8.21
N PHE A 24 2.59 8.08 -6.97
CA PHE A 24 2.57 9.22 -6.05
C PHE A 24 3.46 10.37 -6.56
N ALA A 25 4.71 10.09 -6.93
CA ALA A 25 5.63 11.11 -7.42
C ALA A 25 5.17 11.73 -8.76
N ALA A 26 4.68 10.91 -9.68
CA ALA A 26 4.20 11.33 -11.00
C ALA A 26 2.96 12.21 -10.90
N ARG A 27 2.01 11.91 -9.99
CA ARG A 27 0.85 12.79 -9.72
C ARG A 27 1.30 14.18 -9.26
N ASN A 28 2.16 14.23 -8.25
CA ASN A 28 2.66 15.50 -7.71
C ASN A 28 3.44 16.30 -8.77
N PHE A 29 4.21 15.60 -9.62
CA PHE A 29 4.90 16.24 -10.74
C PHE A 29 3.93 16.88 -11.75
N LEU A 30 2.85 16.19 -12.12
CA LEU A 30 1.85 16.76 -13.03
C LEU A 30 1.14 17.96 -12.39
N VAL A 31 0.87 17.92 -11.08
CA VAL A 31 0.28 19.05 -10.35
C VAL A 31 1.20 20.28 -10.36
N LEU A 32 2.52 20.10 -10.19
CA LEU A 32 3.50 21.20 -10.34
C LEU A 32 3.45 21.84 -11.74
N GLU A 33 3.00 21.10 -12.73
CA GLU A 33 2.86 21.53 -14.12
C GLU A 33 1.46 22.08 -14.44
N GLY A 34 0.59 22.19 -13.43
CA GLY A 34 -0.78 22.67 -13.53
C GLY A 34 -1.78 21.63 -14.03
N ILE A 35 -1.43 20.34 -14.00
CA ILE A 35 -2.27 19.24 -14.50
C ILE A 35 -2.64 18.31 -13.35
N ASP A 36 -3.92 18.26 -13.00
CA ASP A 36 -4.44 17.22 -12.11
C ASP A 36 -4.95 16.04 -12.95
N ILE A 37 -4.22 14.92 -12.93
CA ILE A 37 -4.54 13.72 -13.70
C ILE A 37 -5.84 13.05 -13.23
N ASP A 38 -6.22 13.24 -11.96
CA ASP A 38 -7.41 12.65 -11.36
C ASP A 38 -8.66 13.55 -11.58
N ALA A 39 -8.46 14.82 -11.96
CA ALA A 39 -9.52 15.80 -12.20
C ALA A 39 -9.37 16.57 -13.52
N ILE A 40 -9.05 15.86 -14.62
CA ILE A 40 -8.90 16.48 -15.94
C ILE A 40 -10.23 17.12 -16.42
N PRO A 41 -10.24 18.43 -16.78
CA PRO A 41 -11.42 19.10 -17.31
C PRO A 41 -11.94 18.48 -18.61
N LYS A 42 -13.24 18.63 -18.90
CA LYS A 42 -13.82 18.13 -20.17
C LYS A 42 -13.31 18.88 -21.40
N ASP A 43 -12.94 20.13 -21.22
CA ASP A 43 -12.39 21.07 -22.19
C ASP A 43 -10.85 21.09 -22.22
N PHE A 44 -10.22 20.05 -21.65
CA PHE A 44 -8.76 19.94 -21.62
C PHE A 44 -8.15 20.05 -23.02
N SER A 45 -7.29 21.05 -23.19
CA SER A 45 -6.75 21.40 -24.49
C SER A 45 -5.88 20.29 -25.05
N GLU A 46 -5.92 20.09 -26.37
CA GLU A 46 -5.06 19.11 -27.05
C GLU A 46 -3.56 19.40 -26.83
N THR A 47 -3.19 20.68 -26.69
CA THR A 47 -1.81 21.07 -26.38
C THR A 47 -1.40 20.68 -24.95
N GLU A 48 -2.32 20.82 -23.99
CA GLU A 48 -2.09 20.43 -22.59
C GLU A 48 -2.02 18.92 -22.46
N ASP A 49 -2.88 18.18 -23.16
CA ASP A 49 -2.87 16.71 -23.20
C ASP A 49 -1.58 16.15 -23.79
N LYS A 50 -1.11 16.70 -24.91
CA LYS A 50 0.19 16.32 -25.50
C LYS A 50 1.34 16.62 -24.54
N LYS A 51 1.33 17.78 -23.88
CA LYS A 51 2.37 18.17 -22.91
C LYS A 51 2.35 17.24 -21.68
N ALA A 52 1.18 16.99 -21.11
CA ALA A 52 0.99 16.10 -19.97
C ALA A 52 1.45 14.67 -20.29
N LYS A 53 1.05 14.14 -21.44
CA LYS A 53 1.48 12.83 -21.94
C LYS A 53 3.00 12.76 -22.08
N ALA A 54 3.62 13.74 -22.75
CA ALA A 54 5.07 13.74 -22.93
C ALA A 54 5.80 13.73 -21.59
N LYS A 55 5.35 14.56 -20.64
CA LYS A 55 5.88 14.62 -19.28
C LYS A 55 5.72 13.30 -18.54
N LEU A 56 4.56 12.69 -18.61
CA LEU A 56 4.30 11.39 -17.99
C LEU A 56 5.22 10.30 -18.58
N VAL A 57 5.35 10.23 -19.91
CA VAL A 57 6.24 9.27 -20.60
C VAL A 57 7.71 9.45 -20.19
N MET A 58 8.14 10.69 -19.93
CA MET A 58 9.50 10.97 -19.42
C MET A 58 9.75 10.41 -18.02
N THR A 59 8.73 10.01 -17.26
CA THR A 59 8.89 9.36 -15.95
C THR A 59 8.90 7.84 -16.04
N ILE A 60 8.81 7.25 -17.24
CA ILE A 60 8.67 5.81 -17.46
C ILE A 60 9.96 5.22 -18.03
N ASP A 61 10.33 4.01 -17.61
CA ASP A 61 11.46 3.27 -18.18
C ASP A 61 11.16 2.88 -19.64
N PRO A 62 12.09 3.14 -20.60
CA PRO A 62 11.90 2.81 -22.00
C PRO A 62 11.49 1.35 -22.28
N LYS A 63 11.86 0.40 -21.42
CA LYS A 63 11.45 -1.01 -21.54
C LYS A 63 9.94 -1.20 -21.55
N LEU A 64 9.20 -0.29 -20.90
CA LEU A 64 7.74 -0.36 -20.78
C LEU A 64 7.01 0.30 -21.96
N TYR A 65 7.71 1.00 -22.85
CA TYR A 65 7.10 1.75 -23.96
C TYR A 65 6.29 0.88 -24.91
N VAL A 66 6.67 -0.40 -25.07
CA VAL A 66 5.93 -1.37 -25.89
C VAL A 66 4.46 -1.49 -25.48
N HIS A 67 4.16 -1.32 -24.18
CA HIS A 67 2.80 -1.44 -23.64
C HIS A 67 1.98 -0.15 -23.81
N ILE A 68 2.63 1.01 -23.92
CA ILE A 68 1.97 2.32 -23.84
C ILE A 68 2.06 3.17 -25.12
N LYS A 69 2.87 2.78 -26.10
CA LYS A 69 3.13 3.57 -27.33
C LYS A 69 1.88 3.92 -28.15
N ASN A 70 0.82 3.13 -28.04
CA ASN A 70 -0.42 3.32 -28.79
C ASN A 70 -1.41 4.29 -28.11
N GLU A 71 -1.14 4.70 -26.86
CA GLU A 71 -2.05 5.58 -26.12
C GLU A 71 -1.92 7.02 -26.63
N THR A 72 -3.05 7.63 -27.01
CA THR A 72 -3.07 8.97 -27.61
C THR A 72 -3.24 10.06 -26.57
N LYS A 73 -4.10 9.84 -25.56
CA LYS A 73 -4.43 10.79 -24.49
C LYS A 73 -3.71 10.47 -23.17
N VAL A 74 -3.43 11.50 -22.36
CA VAL A 74 -2.76 11.31 -21.06
C VAL A 74 -3.61 10.50 -20.08
N VAL A 75 -4.93 10.71 -20.08
CA VAL A 75 -5.88 9.95 -19.24
C VAL A 75 -5.84 8.46 -19.59
N SER A 76 -5.88 8.13 -20.88
CA SER A 76 -5.84 6.74 -21.35
C SER A 76 -4.52 6.07 -21.01
N LEU A 77 -3.40 6.80 -21.17
CA LEU A 77 -2.08 6.36 -20.74
C LEU A 77 -2.04 6.05 -19.24
N TRP A 78 -2.52 6.97 -18.40
CA TRP A 78 -2.55 6.80 -16.95
C TRP A 78 -3.38 5.59 -16.52
N LYS A 79 -4.60 5.45 -17.07
CA LYS A 79 -5.48 4.30 -16.80
C LYS A 79 -4.86 2.98 -17.24
N LYS A 80 -4.10 2.96 -18.33
CA LYS A 80 -3.41 1.75 -18.78
C LYS A 80 -2.25 1.37 -17.86
N LEU A 81 -1.50 2.36 -17.38
CA LEU A 81 -0.44 2.13 -16.39
C LEU A 81 -1.03 1.59 -15.08
N GLN A 82 -2.18 2.15 -14.66
CA GLN A 82 -2.96 1.58 -13.56
C GLN A 82 -3.30 0.11 -13.85
N MET A 83 -3.97 -0.17 -14.97
CA MET A 83 -4.38 -1.55 -15.29
C MET A 83 -3.21 -2.57 -15.34
N LEU A 84 -2.03 -2.15 -15.77
CA LEU A 84 -0.87 -3.04 -15.92
C LEU A 84 -0.10 -3.25 -14.61
N PHE A 85 0.02 -2.21 -13.80
CA PHE A 85 0.99 -2.14 -12.69
C PHE A 85 0.36 -1.82 -11.33
N ASP A 86 -0.87 -1.34 -11.30
CA ASP A 86 -1.69 -1.16 -10.08
C ASP A 86 -2.24 -2.51 -9.62
N ASP A 87 -1.32 -3.34 -9.16
CA ASP A 87 -1.60 -4.56 -8.41
C ASP A 87 -1.92 -4.25 -6.93
N SER A 88 -1.74 -2.99 -6.51
CA SER A 88 -1.45 -2.63 -5.12
C SER A 88 -2.67 -2.59 -4.21
N GLY A 89 -3.88 -2.66 -4.78
CA GLY A 89 -5.03 -3.11 -4.03
C GLY A 89 -4.88 -4.59 -3.69
N PHE A 90 -5.00 -5.46 -4.70
CA PHE A 90 -5.29 -6.87 -4.46
C PHE A 90 -4.06 -7.72 -4.09
N THR A 91 -2.95 -7.62 -4.84
CA THR A 91 -1.73 -8.41 -4.58
C THR A 91 -1.08 -8.01 -3.26
N ARG A 92 -1.03 -6.70 -2.98
CA ARG A 92 -0.52 -6.16 -1.70
C ARG A 92 -1.40 -6.56 -0.52
N LYS A 93 -2.75 -6.51 -0.68
CA LYS A 93 -3.70 -7.03 0.33
C LYS A 93 -3.43 -8.50 0.61
N ILE A 94 -3.37 -9.34 -0.42
CA ILE A 94 -3.14 -10.79 -0.28
C ILE A 94 -1.78 -11.06 0.38
N SER A 95 -0.72 -10.34 -0.03
CA SER A 95 0.61 -10.48 0.55
C SER A 95 0.64 -10.10 2.02
N LEU A 96 0.11 -8.92 2.39
CA LEU A 96 0.04 -8.46 3.77
C LEU A 96 -0.84 -9.38 4.63
N LEU A 97 -1.95 -9.89 4.09
CA LEU A 97 -2.81 -10.85 4.79
C LEU A 97 -2.09 -12.17 5.05
N ARG A 98 -1.37 -12.71 4.06
CA ARG A 98 -0.53 -13.91 4.25
C ARG A 98 0.54 -13.68 5.30
N THR A 99 1.21 -12.54 5.26
CA THR A 99 2.21 -12.16 6.28
C THR A 99 1.55 -12.12 7.66
N LEU A 100 0.41 -11.41 7.80
CA LEU A 100 -0.31 -11.29 9.06
C LEU A 100 -0.70 -12.64 9.65
N ILE A 101 -1.23 -13.56 8.83
CA ILE A 101 -1.63 -14.91 9.24
C ILE A 101 -0.42 -15.79 9.56
N SER A 102 0.77 -15.49 9.04
CA SER A 102 2.00 -16.27 9.24
C SER A 102 2.85 -15.78 10.41
N ILE A 103 2.52 -14.64 11.02
CA ILE A 103 3.22 -14.15 12.20
C ILE A 103 2.99 -15.14 13.36
N ARG A 104 4.09 -15.64 13.91
CA ARG A 104 4.15 -16.57 15.05
C ARG A 104 5.12 -16.02 16.09
N LEU A 105 4.83 -16.21 17.36
CA LEU A 105 5.73 -15.79 18.44
C LEU A 105 7.09 -16.48 18.34
N ASP A 106 7.14 -17.73 17.87
CA ASP A 106 8.38 -18.50 17.74
C ASP A 106 9.39 -17.88 16.76
N ASN A 107 8.90 -17.05 15.83
CA ASN A 107 9.73 -16.30 14.88
C ASN A 107 10.14 -14.92 15.42
N CYS A 108 9.82 -14.60 16.66
CA CYS A 108 10.07 -13.30 17.29
C CYS A 108 10.90 -13.47 18.56
N GLU A 109 11.83 -12.54 18.83
CA GLU A 109 12.68 -12.60 20.02
C GLU A 109 11.90 -12.39 21.33
N THR A 110 10.84 -11.59 21.29
CA THR A 110 10.05 -11.22 22.47
C THR A 110 8.57 -11.08 22.13
N MET A 111 7.71 -11.21 23.15
CA MET A 111 6.28 -10.92 23.05
C MET A 111 6.03 -9.50 22.53
N THR A 112 6.80 -8.51 22.99
CA THR A 112 6.69 -7.13 22.53
C THR A 112 6.98 -7.00 21.02
N SER A 113 8.05 -7.64 20.53
CA SER A 113 8.39 -7.65 19.09
C SER A 113 7.29 -8.33 18.27
N TYR A 114 6.77 -9.46 18.74
CA TYR A 114 5.66 -10.17 18.11
C TYR A 114 4.43 -9.25 17.94
N VAL A 115 4.01 -8.56 18.99
CA VAL A 115 2.82 -7.72 18.88
C VAL A 115 3.06 -6.48 18.02
N SER A 116 4.25 -5.88 18.09
CA SER A 116 4.59 -4.72 17.25
C SER A 116 4.53 -5.10 15.77
N GLN A 117 5.15 -6.22 15.37
CA GLN A 117 5.09 -6.71 13.99
C GLN A 117 3.65 -7.00 13.54
N MET A 118 2.83 -7.55 14.42
CA MET A 118 1.44 -7.84 14.14
C MET A 118 0.60 -6.58 13.94
N LEU A 119 0.76 -5.58 14.81
CA LEU A 119 0.04 -4.31 14.73
C LEU A 119 0.49 -3.50 13.50
N GLU A 120 1.79 -3.43 13.23
CA GLU A 120 2.33 -2.75 12.05
C GLU A 120 1.82 -3.39 10.75
N THR A 121 1.80 -4.73 10.68
CA THR A 121 1.27 -5.44 9.50
C THR A 121 -0.23 -5.20 9.33
N ALA A 122 -1.00 -5.21 10.43
CA ALA A 122 -2.43 -4.91 10.40
C ALA A 122 -2.71 -3.45 9.99
N GLN A 123 -1.93 -2.48 10.47
CA GLN A 123 -2.03 -1.08 10.05
C GLN A 123 -1.69 -0.89 8.58
N ARG A 124 -0.64 -1.56 8.09
CA ARG A 124 -0.29 -1.57 6.66
C ARG A 124 -1.40 -2.18 5.81
N LEU A 125 -2.06 -3.24 6.31
CA LEU A 125 -3.20 -3.87 5.64
C LEU A 125 -4.41 -2.93 5.61
N LYS A 126 -4.73 -2.26 6.73
CA LYS A 126 -5.77 -1.21 6.77
C LYS A 126 -5.49 -0.07 5.78
N GLY A 127 -4.22 0.34 5.65
CA GLY A 127 -3.79 1.36 4.69
C GLY A 127 -4.03 1.00 3.22
N THR A 128 -4.27 -0.27 2.89
CA THR A 128 -4.69 -0.70 1.53
C THR A 128 -6.21 -0.58 1.30
N GLY A 129 -6.98 -0.14 2.29
CA GLY A 129 -8.45 -0.18 2.26
C GLY A 129 -9.00 -1.60 2.43
N PHE A 130 -8.29 -2.45 3.18
CA PHE A 130 -8.83 -3.73 3.64
C PHE A 130 -9.43 -3.55 5.04
N GLU A 131 -10.70 -3.88 5.18
CA GLU A 131 -11.39 -3.81 6.47
C GLU A 131 -11.02 -5.03 7.30
N ILE A 132 -10.20 -4.82 8.33
CA ILE A 132 -9.93 -5.81 9.36
C ILE A 132 -10.38 -5.22 10.70
N ASN A 133 -11.33 -5.90 11.35
CA ASN A 133 -11.83 -5.47 12.65
C ASN A 133 -10.80 -5.81 13.75
N GLU A 134 -10.97 -5.23 14.93
CA GLU A 134 -10.03 -5.45 16.04
C GLU A 134 -10.12 -6.86 16.63
N GLU A 135 -11.30 -7.47 16.59
CA GLU A 135 -11.54 -8.84 17.04
C GLU A 135 -10.73 -9.86 16.22
N TRP A 136 -10.68 -9.71 14.90
CA TRP A 136 -9.88 -10.59 14.03
C TRP A 136 -8.39 -10.41 14.29
N ILE A 137 -7.92 -9.18 14.55
CA ILE A 137 -6.53 -8.94 14.96
C ILE A 137 -6.25 -9.65 16.28
N GLY A 138 -7.18 -9.60 17.23
CA GLY A 138 -7.11 -10.30 18.51
C GLY A 138 -7.07 -11.82 18.36
N SER A 139 -7.94 -12.40 17.53
CA SER A 139 -7.97 -13.84 17.27
C SER A 139 -6.70 -14.32 16.56
N LEU A 140 -6.22 -13.55 15.57
CA LEU A 140 -4.95 -13.85 14.90
C LEU A 140 -3.78 -13.78 15.89
N PHE A 141 -3.84 -12.87 16.87
CA PHE A 141 -2.82 -12.73 17.90
C PHE A 141 -2.76 -13.97 18.78
N LEU A 142 -3.91 -14.45 19.25
CA LEU A 142 -3.96 -15.69 20.04
C LEU A 142 -3.53 -16.91 19.21
N ALA A 143 -3.94 -16.97 17.94
CA ALA A 143 -3.58 -18.07 17.03
C ALA A 143 -2.08 -18.14 16.68
N GLY A 144 -1.34 -17.03 16.86
CA GLY A 144 0.10 -17.01 16.65
C GLY A 144 0.93 -17.32 17.90
N LEU A 145 0.29 -17.55 19.05
CA LEU A 145 0.96 -17.94 20.29
C LEU A 145 1.28 -19.46 20.31
N PRO A 146 2.40 -19.87 20.93
CA PRO A 146 2.75 -21.29 21.06
C PRO A 146 1.86 -21.99 22.10
N GLU A 147 1.82 -23.33 22.03
CA GLU A 147 0.97 -24.18 22.87
C GLU A 147 1.16 -23.98 24.38
N LYS A 148 2.32 -23.49 24.82
CA LYS A 148 2.59 -23.13 26.23
C LYS A 148 1.63 -22.07 26.79
N PHE A 149 0.96 -21.29 25.94
CA PHE A 149 -0.06 -20.32 26.35
C PHE A 149 -1.50 -20.87 26.23
N ALA A 150 -1.70 -22.14 25.88
CA ALA A 150 -3.03 -22.74 25.72
C ALA A 150 -3.97 -22.55 26.94
N PRO A 151 -3.51 -22.71 28.21
CA PRO A 151 -4.38 -22.47 29.37
C PRO A 151 -4.87 -21.02 29.46
N MET A 152 -4.02 -20.07 29.04
CA MET A 152 -4.32 -18.65 29.02
C MET A 152 -5.27 -18.29 27.87
N ILE A 153 -5.06 -18.86 26.68
CA ILE A 153 -5.95 -18.69 25.53
C ILE A 153 -7.36 -19.17 25.89
N MET A 154 -7.47 -20.36 26.49
CA MET A 154 -8.75 -20.92 26.94
C MET A 154 -9.45 -20.03 27.98
N ALA A 155 -8.70 -19.46 28.93
CA ALA A 155 -9.23 -18.52 29.91
C ALA A 155 -9.76 -17.23 29.26
N ILE A 156 -9.06 -16.71 28.24
CA ILE A 156 -9.47 -15.51 27.49
C ILE A 156 -10.72 -15.80 26.66
N GLU A 157 -10.78 -16.92 25.95
CA GLU A 157 -11.95 -17.33 25.15
C GLU A 157 -13.21 -17.49 26.01
N HIS A 158 -13.08 -18.03 27.22
CA HIS A 158 -14.20 -18.23 28.15
C HIS A 158 -14.58 -16.96 28.94
N SER A 159 -13.71 -15.95 28.99
CA SER A 159 -13.93 -14.73 29.78
C SER A 159 -14.93 -13.73 29.16
N GLY A 160 -15.29 -13.90 27.88
CA GLY A 160 -16.16 -12.95 27.17
C GLY A 160 -15.55 -11.55 26.99
N ILE A 161 -14.26 -11.38 27.27
CA ILE A 161 -13.54 -10.12 27.07
C ILE A 161 -13.35 -9.90 25.56
N ALA A 162 -13.68 -8.70 25.09
CA ALA A 162 -13.40 -8.31 23.71
C ALA A 162 -11.91 -8.52 23.40
N ILE A 163 -11.63 -9.44 22.48
CA ILE A 163 -10.27 -9.82 22.11
C ILE A 163 -9.69 -8.69 21.27
N ASN A 164 -8.97 -7.77 21.92
CA ASN A 164 -8.24 -6.72 21.25
C ASN A 164 -6.73 -6.85 21.53
N SER A 165 -5.92 -6.24 20.68
CA SER A 165 -4.45 -6.34 20.77
C SER A 165 -3.90 -5.81 22.11
N ALA A 166 -4.65 -4.96 22.82
CA ALA A 166 -4.25 -4.35 24.08
C ALA A 166 -4.61 -5.19 25.33
N SER A 167 -5.70 -5.95 25.30
CA SER A 167 -6.06 -6.91 26.35
C SER A 167 -5.17 -8.14 26.28
N SER A 168 -4.85 -8.60 25.07
CA SER A 168 -3.98 -9.75 24.83
C SER A 168 -2.52 -9.49 25.23
N LYS A 169 -1.98 -8.28 24.97
CA LYS A 169 -0.67 -7.84 25.49
C LYS A 169 -0.58 -7.88 27.00
N ARG A 170 -1.58 -7.34 27.69
CA ARG A 170 -1.57 -7.17 29.16
C ARG A 170 -1.52 -8.52 29.86
N ASN A 171 -2.30 -9.48 29.39
CA ASN A 171 -2.36 -10.80 30.01
C ASN A 171 -1.12 -11.66 29.69
N CYS A 172 -0.34 -11.34 28.64
CA CYS A 172 0.88 -12.07 28.29
C CYS A 172 2.12 -11.62 29.08
N LEU A 173 2.06 -10.46 29.74
CA LEU A 173 3.18 -9.82 30.44
C LEU A 173 3.07 -9.92 31.97
N THR A 174 2.01 -10.54 32.47
CA THR A 174 1.76 -10.89 33.88
C THR A 174 1.87 -12.38 34.08
#